data_AF-A0A6P0KHG9-F1
#
_entry.id   AF-A0A6P0KHG9-F1
#
_cell.length_a   1.000
_cell.length_b   1.000
_cell.length_c   1.000
_cell.angle_alpha   90.00
_cell.angle_beta   90.00
_cell.angle_gamma   90.00
#
_symmetry.space_group_name_H-M   'P 1'
#
loop_
_entity.id
_entity.type
_entity.pdbx_description
1 polymer ?
#
loop_
_entity_poly.entity_id
_entity_poly.type
_entity_poly.pdbx_seq_one_letter_code
_entity_poly.pdbx_strand_id
1 'polypeptide(L)'
;MSETVIATRKTITIGPLSVDGFMLPDGSYRMSQTQTAEAIGLNEINARRFLGSKSIKGLLGKGYTPDTLAVEKTDDSKRGGTRINALPLEVVSAFWLQQCTKGNKKAIALTMALLTETLERRFDNAFGVDRTEDDYNATLFKRVESLETDVGEAYTVADDMAREVSELRRYIKEQGLPGPYSLEDGE
;
A
#
# COMPACT_ATOMS: atom_id res chain seq x y z
N MET A 1 9.95 -35.69 -4.40
CA MET A 1 9.22 -35.37 -3.17
C MET A 1 9.57 -33.92 -2.84
N SER A 2 8.73 -32.95 -3.17
CA SER A 2 9.00 -31.55 -2.82
C SER A 2 8.78 -31.39 -1.32
N GLU A 3 9.83 -31.07 -0.57
CA GLU A 3 9.71 -30.72 0.84
C GLU A 3 8.67 -29.60 0.99
N THR A 4 7.72 -29.77 1.91
CA THR A 4 6.76 -28.72 2.20
C THR A 4 7.51 -27.64 2.96
N VAL A 5 7.67 -26.47 2.34
CA VAL A 5 8.27 -25.32 3.00
C VAL A 5 7.32 -24.84 4.09
N ILE A 6 7.78 -24.92 5.35
CA ILE A 6 7.04 -24.46 6.52
C ILE A 6 7.55 -23.07 6.87
N ALA A 7 6.63 -22.10 6.96
CA ALA A 7 6.95 -20.73 7.33
C ALA A 7 6.68 -20.47 8.82
N THR A 8 7.61 -19.79 9.48
CA THR A 8 7.44 -19.31 10.87
C THR A 8 6.64 -18.02 10.87
N ARG A 9 5.58 -17.96 11.68
CA ARG A 9 4.69 -16.80 11.79
C ARG A 9 5.10 -15.92 12.97
N LYS A 10 5.16 -14.60 12.76
CA LYS A 10 5.22 -13.60 13.83
C LYS A 10 4.28 -12.45 13.54
N THR A 11 3.60 -11.96 14.56
CA THR A 11 2.84 -10.71 14.48
C THR A 11 3.80 -9.54 14.66
N ILE A 12 3.72 -8.56 13.77
CA ILE A 12 4.54 -7.36 13.73
C ILE A 12 3.64 -6.12 13.68
N THR A 13 4.11 -5.02 14.25
CA THR A 13 3.44 -3.73 14.19
C THR A 13 4.04 -2.92 13.04
N ILE A 14 3.17 -2.29 12.23
CA ILE A 14 3.55 -1.37 11.18
C ILE A 14 2.71 -0.11 11.34
N GLY A 15 3.21 0.86 12.10
CA GLY A 15 2.45 2.04 12.50
C GLY A 15 1.16 1.63 13.21
N PRO A 16 -0.04 2.02 12.72
CA PRO A 16 -1.31 1.62 13.32
C PRO A 16 -1.74 0.18 12.99
N LEU A 17 -1.00 -0.54 12.16
CA LEU A 17 -1.39 -1.86 11.67
C LEU A 17 -0.74 -2.97 12.51
N SER A 18 -1.51 -4.02 12.81
CA SER A 18 -0.99 -5.29 13.34
C SER A 18 -1.12 -6.34 12.24
N VAL A 19 0.01 -6.85 11.76
CA VAL A 19 0.07 -7.77 10.61
C VAL A 19 0.92 -8.99 10.92
N ASP A 20 0.65 -10.10 10.24
CA ASP A 20 1.47 -11.30 10.35
C ASP A 20 2.54 -11.32 9.27
N GLY A 21 3.80 -11.35 9.71
CA GLY A 21 4.95 -11.68 8.89
C GLY A 21 5.24 -13.18 8.91
N PHE A 22 5.57 -13.73 7.75
CA PHE A 22 5.93 -15.14 7.58
C PHE A 22 7.37 -15.22 7.10
N MET A 23 8.25 -15.81 7.90
CA MET A 23 9.66 -16.03 7.54
C MET A 23 9.82 -17.44 6.96
N LEU A 24 10.41 -17.53 5.77
CA LEU A 24 10.80 -18.79 5.17
C LEU A 24 12.15 -19.28 5.71
N PRO A 25 12.48 -20.58 5.59
CA PRO A 25 13.77 -21.12 6.04
C PRO A 25 15.00 -20.49 5.37
N ASP A 26 14.82 -19.88 4.19
CA ASP A 26 15.87 -19.14 3.47
C ASP A 26 16.10 -17.72 4.01
N GLY A 27 15.33 -17.29 5.02
CA GLY A 27 15.39 -15.97 5.62
C GLY A 27 14.54 -14.90 4.90
N SER A 28 13.87 -15.25 3.81
CA SER A 28 12.98 -14.32 3.12
C SER A 28 11.66 -14.13 3.88
N TYR A 29 11.13 -12.91 3.84
CA TYR A 29 9.87 -12.55 4.49
C TYR A 29 8.73 -12.47 3.49
N ARG A 30 7.56 -12.92 3.93
CA ARG A 30 6.31 -12.91 3.18
C ARG A 30 5.20 -12.29 4.03
N MET A 31 4.25 -11.67 3.36
CA MET A 31 3.02 -11.15 3.94
C MET A 31 1.83 -11.84 3.28
N SER A 32 0.75 -12.09 4.02
CA SER A 32 -0.44 -12.68 3.39
C SER A 32 -1.04 -11.71 2.36
N GLN A 33 -1.57 -12.26 1.27
CA GLN A 33 -2.25 -11.48 0.23
C GLN A 33 -3.46 -10.70 0.78
N THR A 34 -4.15 -11.26 1.78
CA THR A 34 -5.25 -10.61 2.48
C THR A 34 -4.78 -9.39 3.26
N GLN A 35 -3.80 -9.55 4.15
CA GLN A 35 -3.27 -8.43 4.95
C GLN A 35 -2.61 -7.37 4.07
N THR A 36 -2.02 -7.76 2.94
CA THR A 36 -1.47 -6.82 1.94
C THR A 36 -2.55 -5.85 1.43
N ALA A 37 -3.77 -6.33 1.19
CA ALA A 37 -4.88 -5.48 0.77
C ALA A 37 -5.49 -4.69 1.92
N GLU A 38 -5.71 -5.34 3.06
CA GLU A 38 -6.37 -4.75 4.22
C GLU A 38 -5.55 -3.63 4.86
N ALA A 39 -4.22 -3.72 4.81
CA ALA A 39 -3.29 -2.68 5.28
C ALA A 39 -3.57 -1.29 4.67
N ILE A 40 -4.14 -1.24 3.48
CA ILE A 40 -4.48 0.00 2.76
C ILE A 40 -6.00 0.15 2.54
N GLY A 41 -6.80 -0.54 3.36
CA GLY A 41 -8.26 -0.45 3.36
C GLY A 41 -8.95 -1.10 2.17
N LEU A 42 -8.29 -2.05 1.49
CA LEU A 42 -8.86 -2.76 0.34
C LEU A 42 -9.20 -4.22 0.67
N ASN A 43 -10.14 -4.79 -0.07
CA ASN A 43 -10.41 -6.22 -0.03
C ASN A 43 -9.30 -6.99 -0.79
N GLU A 44 -8.97 -8.19 -0.30
CA GLU A 44 -8.01 -9.14 -0.89
C GLU A 44 -8.14 -9.33 -2.41
N ILE A 45 -9.36 -9.24 -2.97
CA ILE A 45 -9.60 -9.34 -4.41
C ILE A 45 -8.80 -8.31 -5.22
N ASN A 46 -8.51 -7.14 -4.64
CA ASN A 46 -7.72 -6.09 -5.29
C ASN A 46 -6.26 -6.51 -5.44
N ALA A 47 -5.68 -7.09 -4.39
CA ALA A 47 -4.33 -7.66 -4.46
C ALA A 47 -4.30 -8.81 -5.48
N ARG A 48 -5.28 -9.71 -5.45
CA ARG A 48 -5.39 -10.82 -6.43
C ARG A 48 -5.41 -10.34 -7.88
N ARG A 49 -6.26 -9.35 -8.18
CA ARG A 49 -6.39 -8.77 -9.53
C ARG A 49 -5.12 -8.06 -9.97
N PHE A 50 -4.40 -7.42 -9.05
CA PHE A 50 -3.12 -6.77 -9.36
C PHE A 50 -2.08 -7.75 -9.88
N LEU A 51 -2.00 -8.97 -9.33
CA LEU A 51 -1.01 -9.97 -9.74
C LEU A 51 -1.19 -10.44 -11.20
N GLY A 52 -2.43 -10.42 -11.71
CA GLY A 52 -2.74 -10.69 -13.12
C GLY A 52 -2.67 -9.46 -14.03
N SER A 53 -2.39 -8.27 -13.50
CA SER A 53 -2.46 -7.01 -14.24
C SER A 53 -1.20 -6.73 -15.06
N LYS A 54 -1.27 -5.74 -15.97
CA LYS A 54 -0.07 -5.21 -16.63
C LYS A 54 0.79 -4.37 -15.68
N SER A 55 0.21 -3.82 -14.60
CA SER A 55 0.90 -2.94 -13.67
C SER A 55 2.04 -3.65 -12.94
N ILE A 56 1.86 -4.90 -12.52
CA ILE A 56 2.93 -5.66 -11.86
C ILE A 56 4.11 -5.92 -12.81
N LYS A 57 3.83 -6.18 -14.09
CA LYS A 57 4.89 -6.31 -15.11
C LYS A 57 5.63 -4.99 -15.33
N GLY A 58 4.91 -3.86 -15.28
CA GLY A 58 5.53 -2.54 -15.39
C GLY A 58 6.44 -2.19 -14.20
N LEU A 59 6.08 -2.63 -12.99
CA LEU A 59 6.84 -2.32 -11.78
C LEU A 59 7.99 -3.32 -11.50
N LEU A 60 7.77 -4.61 -11.75
CA LEU A 60 8.72 -5.68 -11.41
C LEU A 60 9.41 -6.31 -12.63
N GLY A 61 9.08 -5.87 -13.85
CA GLY A 61 9.57 -6.45 -15.10
C GLY A 61 8.98 -7.83 -15.46
N LYS A 62 8.24 -8.45 -14.54
CA LYS A 62 7.62 -9.79 -14.71
C LYS A 62 6.25 -9.86 -14.04
N GLY A 63 5.45 -10.85 -14.45
CA GLY A 63 4.23 -11.21 -13.73
C GLY A 63 4.57 -11.91 -12.42
N TYR A 64 3.58 -12.08 -11.55
CA TYR A 64 3.75 -12.82 -10.30
C TYR A 64 2.56 -13.74 -10.04
N THR A 65 2.86 -14.96 -9.60
CA THR A 65 1.87 -15.92 -9.10
C THR A 65 2.17 -16.14 -7.62
N PRO A 66 1.19 -15.98 -6.71
CA PRO A 66 1.39 -16.23 -5.28
C PRO A 66 1.92 -17.62 -4.98
N ASP A 67 2.81 -17.70 -4.01
CA ASP A 67 3.19 -18.97 -3.40
C ASP A 67 2.14 -19.31 -2.32
N THR A 68 1.60 -20.54 -2.37
CA THR A 68 0.77 -21.07 -1.29
C THR A 68 1.67 -21.73 -0.25
N LEU A 69 1.82 -21.09 0.91
CA LEU A 69 2.70 -21.55 1.98
C LEU A 69 1.92 -22.31 3.05
N ALA A 70 2.55 -23.35 3.60
CA ALA A 70 2.10 -23.96 4.85
C ALA A 70 2.69 -23.17 6.03
N VAL A 71 1.85 -22.79 6.98
CA VAL A 71 2.26 -22.10 8.20
C VAL A 71 2.40 -23.11 9.33
N GLU A 72 3.38 -22.90 10.22
CA GLU A 72 3.49 -23.66 11.47
C GLU A 72 2.15 -23.69 12.21
N LYS A 73 1.81 -24.87 12.77
CA LYS A 73 0.58 -25.01 13.56
C LYS A 73 0.78 -24.32 14.90
N THR A 74 -0.08 -23.36 15.22
CA THR A 74 -0.39 -23.06 16.62
C THR A 74 -1.15 -24.24 17.22
N ASP A 75 -0.75 -24.68 18.41
CA ASP A 75 -1.04 -25.98 19.06
C ASP A 75 -2.53 -26.41 19.17
N ASP A 76 -3.50 -25.55 18.79
CA ASP A 76 -4.94 -25.82 18.91
C ASP A 76 -5.64 -26.34 17.64
N SER A 77 -4.97 -26.43 16.49
CA SER A 77 -5.62 -26.85 15.23
C SER A 77 -5.44 -28.34 14.90
N LYS A 78 -6.42 -29.17 15.32
CA LYS A 78 -6.53 -30.62 15.01
C LYS A 78 -6.88 -30.96 13.55
N ARG A 79 -6.83 -30.01 12.60
CA ARG A 79 -7.06 -30.25 11.16
C ARG A 79 -5.96 -29.56 10.35
N GLY A 80 -5.66 -30.10 9.17
CA GLY A 80 -4.49 -29.80 8.32
C GLY A 80 -3.99 -28.35 8.37
N GLY A 81 -2.66 -28.17 8.37
CA GLY A 81 -2.02 -26.87 8.59
C GLY A 81 -2.58 -25.76 7.69
N THR A 82 -2.78 -24.58 8.28
CA THR A 82 -3.32 -23.41 7.59
C THR A 82 -2.39 -23.06 6.42
N ARG A 83 -2.97 -23.04 5.21
CA ARG A 83 -2.29 -22.59 4.01
C ARG A 83 -2.68 -21.16 3.70
N ILE A 84 -1.70 -20.34 3.40
CA ILE A 84 -1.89 -18.92 3.04
C ILE A 84 -1.31 -18.66 1.66
N ASN A 85 -1.95 -17.75 0.92
CA ASN A 85 -1.32 -17.15 -0.26
C ASN A 85 -0.45 -16.00 0.23
N ALA A 86 0.86 -16.17 0.17
CA ALA A 86 1.80 -15.21 0.70
C ALA A 86 2.60 -14.54 -0.42
N LEU A 87 2.82 -13.25 -0.28
CA LEU A 87 3.49 -12.40 -1.24
C LEU A 87 4.86 -11.98 -0.68
N PRO A 88 5.91 -11.95 -1.49
CA PRO A 88 7.18 -11.37 -1.10
C PRO A 88 7.03 -9.86 -0.94
N LEU A 89 7.83 -9.27 -0.06
CA LEU A 89 7.73 -7.85 0.26
C LEU A 89 7.87 -6.94 -0.98
N GLU A 90 8.63 -7.36 -2.00
CA GLU A 90 8.73 -6.65 -3.29
C GLU A 90 7.37 -6.52 -4.00
N VAL A 91 6.56 -7.59 -3.98
CA VAL A 91 5.22 -7.61 -4.59
C VAL A 91 4.23 -6.81 -3.75
N VAL A 92 4.34 -6.88 -2.41
CA VAL A 92 3.56 -6.06 -1.46
C VAL A 92 3.80 -4.58 -1.73
N SER A 93 5.06 -4.16 -1.77
CA SER A 93 5.46 -2.78 -2.03
C SER A 93 5.01 -2.31 -3.41
N ALA A 94 5.14 -3.15 -4.45
CA ALA A 94 4.66 -2.81 -5.80
C ALA A 94 3.13 -2.62 -5.85
N PHE A 95 2.38 -3.44 -5.11
CA PHE A 95 0.93 -3.29 -5.00
C PHE A 95 0.57 -1.98 -4.30
N TRP A 96 1.17 -1.67 -3.15
CA TRP A 96 0.90 -0.41 -2.43
C TRP A 96 1.27 0.80 -3.26
N LEU A 97 2.43 0.79 -3.93
CA LEU A 97 2.84 1.86 -4.84
C LEU A 97 1.84 2.05 -5.99
N GLN A 98 1.32 0.96 -6.57
CA GLN A 98 0.28 1.05 -7.59
C GLN A 98 -1.04 1.62 -7.08
N GLN A 99 -1.36 1.42 -5.80
CA GLN A 99 -2.55 2.02 -5.21
C GLN A 99 -2.34 3.51 -4.91
N CYS A 100 -1.10 3.93 -4.65
CA CYS A 100 -0.76 5.35 -4.57
C CYS A 100 -1.04 6.08 -5.90
N THR A 101 -0.65 5.48 -7.04
CA THR A 101 -0.92 6.09 -8.36
C THR A 101 -2.40 6.14 -8.73
N LYS A 102 -3.25 5.39 -8.01
CA LYS A 102 -4.70 5.43 -8.12
C LYS A 102 -5.38 6.38 -7.13
N GLY A 103 -4.61 7.15 -6.36
CA GLY A 103 -5.14 8.08 -5.37
C GLY A 103 -5.70 7.40 -4.11
N ASN A 104 -5.31 6.16 -3.80
CA ASN A 104 -5.67 5.57 -2.52
C ASN A 104 -4.93 6.30 -1.39
N LYS A 105 -5.65 7.15 -0.65
CA LYS A 105 -5.12 8.01 0.40
C LYS A 105 -4.39 7.23 1.50
N LYS A 106 -4.92 6.08 1.92
CA LYS A 106 -4.29 5.19 2.92
C LYS A 106 -2.99 4.59 2.41
N ALA A 107 -2.97 4.14 1.15
CA ALA A 107 -1.75 3.63 0.54
C ALA A 107 -0.67 4.72 0.44
N ILE A 108 -1.04 5.95 0.08
CA ILE A 108 -0.13 7.10 0.02
C ILE A 108 0.46 7.38 1.40
N ALA A 109 -0.38 7.52 2.43
CA ALA A 109 0.05 7.80 3.79
C ALA A 109 0.99 6.72 4.33
N LEU A 110 0.60 5.45 4.21
CA LEU A 110 1.41 4.32 4.66
C LEU A 110 2.76 4.25 3.93
N THR A 111 2.75 4.33 2.60
CA THR A 111 3.96 4.22 1.78
C THR A 111 4.93 5.37 2.04
N MET A 112 4.42 6.59 2.17
CA MET A 112 5.24 7.76 2.48
C MET A 112 5.84 7.67 3.89
N ALA A 113 5.07 7.21 4.87
CA ALA A 113 5.54 7.02 6.24
C ALA A 113 6.66 5.97 6.33
N LEU A 114 6.49 4.82 5.66
CA LEU A 114 7.49 3.75 5.58
C LEU A 114 8.77 4.16 4.85
N LEU A 115 8.62 4.90 3.75
CA LEU A 115 9.77 5.44 3.02
C LEU A 115 10.58 6.39 3.92
N THR A 116 9.89 7.28 4.64
CA THR A 116 10.52 8.23 5.55
C THR A 116 11.25 7.52 6.69
N GLU A 117 10.59 6.55 7.34
CA GLU A 117 11.23 5.76 8.41
C GLU A 117 12.47 5.02 7.91
N THR A 118 12.40 4.41 6.72
CA THR A 118 13.56 3.71 6.14
C THR A 118 14.76 4.64 5.94
N LEU A 119 14.52 5.89 5.57
CA LEU A 119 15.58 6.91 5.44
C LEU A 119 16.09 7.37 6.81
N GLU A 120 15.18 7.60 7.77
CA GLU A 120 15.55 7.97 9.15
C GLU A 120 16.42 6.91 9.80
N ARG A 121 16.05 5.63 9.73
CA ARG A 121 16.87 4.53 10.26
C ARG A 121 18.29 4.51 9.67
N ARG A 122 18.43 4.82 8.38
CA ARG A 122 19.74 4.91 7.72
C ARG A 122 20.54 6.11 8.21
N PHE A 123 19.89 7.25 8.42
CA PHE A 123 20.52 8.43 8.98
C PHE A 123 20.90 8.24 10.45
N ASP A 124 20.00 7.70 11.27
CA ASP A 124 20.24 7.44 12.68
C ASP A 124 21.48 6.55 12.87
N ASN A 125 21.58 5.47 12.09
CA ASN A 125 22.78 4.62 12.09
C ASN A 125 24.04 5.40 11.66
N ALA A 126 23.95 6.27 10.65
CA ALA A 126 25.09 7.07 10.18
C ALA A 126 25.53 8.15 11.18
N PHE A 127 24.59 8.68 11.99
CA PHE A 127 24.83 9.73 12.98
C PHE A 127 24.99 9.18 14.41
N GLY A 128 24.98 7.85 14.59
CA GLY A 128 25.10 7.21 15.91
C GLY A 128 23.92 7.51 16.84
N VAL A 129 22.75 7.77 16.28
CA VAL A 129 21.50 7.94 17.04
C VAL A 129 20.93 6.56 17.32
N ASP A 130 20.80 6.22 18.59
CA ASP A 130 20.20 4.96 19.04
C ASP A 130 18.71 5.18 19.33
N ARG A 131 17.84 4.58 18.50
CA ARG A 131 16.39 4.56 18.67
C ARG A 131 15.93 3.12 18.72
N THR A 132 15.02 2.83 19.63
CA THR A 132 14.45 1.49 19.75
C THR A 132 13.40 1.24 18.67
N GLU A 133 13.06 -0.03 18.41
CA GLU A 133 11.94 -0.37 17.53
C GLU A 133 10.61 0.23 18.03
N ASP A 134 10.43 0.35 19.34
CA ASP A 134 9.23 0.97 19.92
C ASP A 134 9.17 2.48 19.62
N ASP A 135 10.31 3.17 19.62
CA ASP A 135 10.38 4.59 19.23
C ASP A 135 10.03 4.78 17.75
N TYR A 136 10.55 3.92 16.88
CA TYR A 136 10.20 3.94 15.45
C TYR A 136 8.72 3.64 15.26
N ASN A 137 8.18 2.61 15.91
CA ASN A 137 6.76 2.25 15.83
C ASN A 137 5.85 3.40 16.29
N ALA A 138 6.17 4.06 17.41
CA ALA A 138 5.41 5.19 17.91
C ALA A 138 5.46 6.40 16.96
N THR A 139 6.62 6.66 16.35
CA THR A 139 6.80 7.73 15.37
C THR A 139 6.05 7.42 14.08
N LEU A 140 6.15 6.19 13.59
CA LEU A 140 5.46 5.71 12.40
C LEU A 140 3.94 5.79 12.57
N PHE A 141 3.42 5.38 13.74
CA PHE A 141 2.01 5.46 14.06
C PHE A 141 1.48 6.89 13.88
N LYS A 142 2.10 7.86 14.58
CA LYS A 142 1.71 9.27 14.52
C LYS A 142 1.82 9.83 13.10
N ARG A 143 2.87 9.44 12.36
CA ARG A 143 3.10 9.89 10.99
C ARG A 143 2.02 9.37 10.03
N VAL A 144 1.65 8.10 10.14
CA VAL A 144 0.58 7.53 9.30
C VAL A 144 -0.74 8.26 9.57
N GLU A 145 -1.11 8.47 10.84
CA GLU A 145 -2.34 9.21 11.18
C GLU A 145 -2.34 10.64 10.61
N SER A 146 -1.26 11.40 10.83
CA SER A 146 -1.14 12.76 10.30
C SER A 146 -1.26 12.79 8.78
N LEU A 147 -0.53 11.90 8.09
CA LEU A 147 -0.56 11.85 6.62
C LEU A 147 -1.91 11.40 6.07
N GLU A 148 -2.62 10.49 6.75
CA GLU A 148 -3.97 10.10 6.33
C GLU A 148 -4.93 11.29 6.40
N THR A 149 -4.83 12.14 7.43
CA THR A 149 -5.59 13.39 7.53
C THR A 149 -5.20 14.39 6.45
N ASP A 150 -3.91 14.71 6.32
CA ASP A 150 -3.42 15.73 5.39
C ASP A 150 -3.74 15.36 3.92
N VAL A 151 -3.47 14.10 3.54
CA VAL A 151 -3.82 13.59 2.21
C VAL A 151 -5.33 13.52 2.05
N GLY A 152 -6.05 13.15 3.11
CA GLY A 152 -7.50 13.21 3.21
C GLY A 152 -8.07 14.53 2.73
N GLU A 153 -7.65 15.60 3.40
CA GLU A 153 -8.06 16.99 3.16
C GLU A 153 -7.67 17.48 1.78
N ALA A 154 -6.42 17.28 1.37
CA ALA A 154 -5.92 17.74 0.07
C ALA A 154 -6.72 17.16 -1.11
N TYR A 155 -7.07 15.88 -1.06
CA TYR A 155 -7.88 15.25 -2.10
C TYR A 155 -9.35 15.71 -2.07
N THR A 156 -9.92 15.96 -0.88
CA THR A 156 -11.29 16.49 -0.78
C THR A 156 -11.39 17.87 -1.42
N VAL A 157 -10.41 18.74 -1.17
CA VAL A 157 -10.33 20.07 -1.82
C VAL A 157 -10.23 19.93 -3.34
N ALA A 158 -9.38 19.02 -3.83
CA ALA A 158 -9.24 18.79 -5.26
C ALA A 158 -10.53 18.26 -5.92
N ASP A 159 -11.25 17.35 -5.25
CA ASP A 159 -12.52 16.80 -5.74
C ASP A 159 -13.62 17.86 -5.77
N ASP A 160 -13.71 18.71 -4.73
CA ASP A 160 -14.66 19.82 -4.68
C ASP A 160 -14.38 20.85 -5.78
N MET A 161 -13.11 21.20 -6.01
CA MET A 161 -12.71 22.08 -7.11
C MET A 161 -13.07 21.46 -8.48
N ALA A 162 -12.86 20.15 -8.66
CA ALA A 162 -13.20 19.47 -9.91
C ALA A 162 -14.72 19.47 -10.17
N ARG A 163 -15.53 19.33 -9.11
CA ARG A 163 -16.99 19.45 -9.18
C ARG A 163 -17.41 20.87 -9.56
N GLU A 164 -16.89 21.87 -8.88
CA GLU A 164 -17.22 23.28 -9.15
C GLU A 164 -16.84 23.69 -10.58
N VAL A 165 -15.63 23.32 -11.04
CA VAL A 165 -15.21 23.56 -12.44
C VAL A 165 -16.14 22.87 -13.43
N SER A 166 -16.63 21.67 -13.12
CA SER A 166 -17.57 20.95 -13.98
C SER A 166 -18.94 21.63 -14.04
N GLU A 167 -19.44 22.12 -12.91
CA GLU A 167 -20.69 22.88 -12.81
C GLU A 167 -20.59 24.22 -13.56
N LEU A 168 -19.50 24.97 -13.37
CA LEU A 168 -19.24 26.22 -14.08
C LEU A 168 -19.14 26.00 -15.60
N ARG A 169 -18.44 24.95 -16.04
CA ARG A 169 -18.37 24.59 -17.47
C ARG A 169 -19.74 24.28 -18.05
N ARG A 170 -20.59 23.59 -17.28
CA ARG A 170 -21.97 23.32 -17.68
C ARG A 170 -22.79 24.61 -17.78
N TYR A 171 -22.69 25.50 -16.79
CA TYR A 171 -23.38 26.78 -16.78
C TYR A 171 -22.99 27.67 -17.97
N ILE A 172 -21.68 27.83 -18.25
CA ILE A 172 -21.18 28.58 -19.41
C ILE A 172 -21.81 28.07 -20.71
N LYS A 173 -21.86 26.74 -20.88
CA LYS A 173 -22.47 26.09 -22.04
C LYS A 173 -23.98 26.36 -22.13
N GLU A 174 -24.70 26.29 -21.00
CA GLU A 174 -26.14 26.55 -20.94
C GLU A 174 -26.49 28.01 -21.26
N GLN A 175 -25.61 28.96 -20.92
CA GLN A 175 -25.78 30.39 -21.24
C GLN A 175 -25.35 30.76 -22.68
N GLY A 176 -24.88 29.79 -23.49
CA GLY A 176 -24.40 30.05 -24.84
C GLY A 176 -23.15 30.91 -24.91
N LEU A 177 -22.42 31.04 -23.79
CA LEU A 177 -21.17 31.79 -23.75
C LEU A 177 -20.03 30.95 -24.36
N PRO A 178 -19.09 31.58 -25.08
CA PRO A 178 -17.91 30.88 -25.57
C PRO A 178 -17.17 30.22 -24.39
N GLY A 179 -16.74 28.98 -24.59
CA GLY A 179 -15.97 28.26 -23.60
C GLY A 179 -14.69 28.99 -23.20
N PRO A 180 -14.08 28.66 -22.06
CA PRO A 180 -12.91 29.38 -21.53
C PRO A 180 -11.64 29.31 -22.41
N TYR A 181 -11.66 28.56 -23.51
CA TYR A 181 -10.57 28.44 -24.48
C TYR A 181 -10.97 28.77 -25.92
N SER A 182 -12.18 29.31 -26.15
CA SER A 182 -12.51 29.92 -27.44
C SER A 182 -11.90 31.31 -27.47
N LEU A 183 -10.60 31.38 -27.74
CA LEU A 183 -10.04 32.56 -28.35
C LEU A 183 -10.55 32.55 -29.79
N GLU A 184 -11.29 33.59 -30.16
CA GLU A 184 -11.50 33.92 -31.55
C GLU A 184 -10.11 34.04 -32.18
N ASP A 185 -9.82 33.19 -33.15
CA ASP A 185 -8.71 33.38 -34.07
C ASP A 185 -8.98 34.72 -34.77
N GLY A 186 -8.43 35.79 -34.20
CA GLY A 186 -8.53 37.13 -34.74
C GLY A 186 -7.85 37.19 -36.11
N GLU A 187 -8.64 37.56 -37.11
CA GLU A 187 -8.25 37.87 -38.50
C GLU A 187 -7.11 38.92 -38.59
#